data_AF-A0AA43DL60-F1
#
_entry.id   AF-A0AA43DL60-F1
#
_cell.length_a   1.000
_cell.length_b   1.000
_cell.length_c   1.000
_cell.angle_alpha   90.00
_cell.angle_beta   90.00
_cell.angle_gamma   90.00
#
_symmetry.space_group_name_H-M   'P 1'
#
loop_
_entity.id
_entity.type
_entity.pdbx_description
1 polymer ?
#
loop_
_entity_poly.entity_id
_entity_poly.type
_entity_poly.pdbx_seq_one_letter_code
_entity_poly.pdbx_strand_id
1 'polypeptide(L)'
;MSSELERLLREGREVLPEPDAAATRRARARALTALRGRPTRRVRVAAMVTSALVIAAGIGVGIGSFIAPSSEAAKGPVGLGFLPEPGWYTFQAGGEASPVFQTIAVASNLPLEPEDVVAGAAEPSGLPYATLLGLPPNGVVVVASFTRRSEPSPELDRLFRARQLPLRLRDGTAYDKYTAQVRADEPLGQIHLRAAVNGHDVDVTAYFGTPRPSRGLLASAQRQLDRLVVSSEPKPAPAAARVVGKAQSVVDRTYLCTTGLVGGLYEVEARAHAGVRPGGSAWKQLPFAVVASGNSGGRANDPELLANSLSWITAAKPSSTTTMDSEWRSSLVRSSGTLALNGTACKKSNVRVPLSAAGLRGGAATPNGKKVSCESPRRVLVRVRATLEPPATLTATRGFLRTQATVRAARLAVRTPSGKQLVYANVADSGKARLFTARSCEEG
;
A
#
# COMPACT_ATOMS: atom_id res chain seq x y z
N MET A 1 -23.69 21.29 17.97
CA MET A 1 -22.23 21.14 18.13
C MET A 1 -21.73 22.40 18.84
N SER A 2 -20.82 22.24 19.82
CA SER A 2 -20.53 23.26 20.85
C SER A 2 -19.78 24.47 20.29
N SER A 3 -20.32 25.67 20.53
CA SER A 3 -19.71 26.99 20.26
C SER A 3 -18.34 27.20 20.92
N GLU A 4 -17.99 26.33 21.87
CA GLU A 4 -16.73 26.38 22.61
C GLU A 4 -15.53 25.90 21.78
N LEU A 5 -15.75 24.95 20.85
CA LEU A 5 -14.70 24.47 19.95
C LEU A 5 -14.33 25.54 18.90
N GLU A 6 -15.31 26.26 18.37
CA GLU A 6 -15.06 27.39 17.46
C GLU A 6 -14.33 28.53 18.15
N ARG A 7 -14.63 28.79 19.44
CA ARG A 7 -13.91 29.78 20.24
C ARG A 7 -12.44 29.39 20.43
N LEU A 8 -12.17 28.14 20.79
CA LEU A 8 -10.82 27.63 21.00
C LEU A 8 -9.99 27.61 19.71
N LEU A 9 -10.60 27.31 18.56
CA LEU A 9 -9.92 27.35 17.26
C LEU A 9 -9.61 28.78 16.81
N ARG A 10 -10.45 29.76 17.18
CA ARG A 10 -10.22 31.18 16.87
C ARG A 10 -9.10 31.77 17.74
N GLU A 11 -9.11 31.49 19.05
CA GLU A 11 -8.02 31.88 19.96
C GLU A 11 -6.70 31.21 19.58
N GLY A 12 -6.71 29.94 19.17
CA GLY A 12 -5.51 29.23 18.74
C GLY A 12 -4.84 29.82 17.49
N ARG A 13 -5.62 30.44 16.59
CA ARG A 13 -5.12 31.12 15.38
C ARG A 13 -4.50 32.48 15.67
N GLU A 14 -4.91 33.16 16.74
CA GLU A 14 -4.30 34.45 17.12
C GLU A 14 -3.00 34.29 17.92
N VAL A 15 -2.80 33.14 18.58
CA VAL A 15 -1.64 32.90 19.47
C VAL A 15 -0.44 32.26 18.77
N LEU A 16 -0.64 31.60 17.61
CA LEU A 16 0.43 30.94 16.87
C LEU A 16 0.78 31.74 15.60
N PRO A 17 1.86 32.53 15.58
CA PRO A 17 2.28 33.18 14.35
C PRO A 17 2.67 32.12 13.31
N GLU A 18 2.15 32.26 12.09
CA GLU A 18 2.64 31.46 10.97
C GLU A 18 4.17 31.66 10.82
N PRO A 19 4.95 30.60 10.57
CA PRO A 19 6.38 30.73 10.41
C PRO A 19 6.67 31.66 9.23
N ASP A 20 7.31 32.79 9.51
CA ASP A 20 7.60 33.80 8.50
C ASP A 20 8.46 33.21 7.37
N ALA A 21 8.35 33.80 6.17
CA ALA A 21 9.10 33.35 5.00
C ALA A 21 10.63 33.41 5.20
N ALA A 22 11.14 34.16 6.18
CA ALA A 22 12.56 34.18 6.53
C ALA A 22 12.97 32.99 7.43
N ALA A 23 12.09 32.49 8.32
CA ALA A 23 12.28 31.29 9.11
C ALA A 23 12.35 30.05 8.21
N THR A 24 11.44 29.94 7.25
CA THR A 24 11.42 28.88 6.24
C THR A 24 12.68 28.92 5.35
N ARG A 25 13.11 30.11 4.92
CA ARG A 25 14.37 30.27 4.16
C ARG A 25 15.61 29.91 4.99
N ARG A 26 15.66 30.28 6.27
CA ARG A 26 16.76 29.92 7.18
C ARG A 26 16.84 28.42 7.44
N ALA A 27 15.70 27.74 7.62
CA ALA A 27 15.64 26.29 7.75
C ALA A 27 16.13 25.58 6.48
N ARG A 28 15.70 26.05 5.30
CA ARG A 28 16.13 25.54 4.00
C ARG A 28 17.64 25.74 3.76
N ALA A 29 18.18 26.90 4.14
CA ALA A 29 19.62 27.18 4.03
C ALA A 29 20.47 26.25 4.91
N ARG A 30 20.02 25.96 6.14
CA ARG A 30 20.69 25.02 7.07
C ARG A 30 20.67 23.59 6.56
N ALA A 31 19.56 23.14 5.97
CA ALA A 31 19.45 21.81 5.36
C ALA A 31 20.40 21.65 4.17
N LEU A 32 20.53 22.69 3.33
CA LEU A 32 21.43 22.67 2.17
C LEU A 32 22.93 22.76 2.56
N THR A 33 23.26 23.43 3.66
CA THR A 33 24.65 23.46 4.17
C THR A 33 25.05 22.13 4.79
N ALA A 34 24.14 21.42 5.46
CA ALA A 34 24.39 20.07 5.98
C ALA A 34 24.72 19.05 4.86
N LEU A 35 24.20 19.26 3.65
CA LEU A 35 24.48 18.40 2.49
C LEU A 35 25.82 18.70 1.79
N ARG A 36 26.45 19.86 2.04
CA ARG A 36 27.68 20.29 1.34
C ARG A 36 28.97 20.09 2.15
N GLY A 37 28.90 19.55 3.36
CA GLY A 37 30.04 19.44 4.26
C GLY A 37 30.56 18.03 4.51
N ARG A 38 31.18 17.37 3.53
CA ARG A 38 32.18 16.32 3.81
C ARG A 38 33.41 16.49 2.93
N PRO A 39 34.55 16.97 3.48
CA PRO A 39 35.79 17.06 2.73
C PRO A 39 36.40 15.67 2.54
N THR A 40 36.52 15.26 1.28
CA THR A 40 37.26 14.07 0.86
C THR A 40 38.75 14.26 1.16
N ARG A 41 39.30 13.48 2.09
CA ARG A 41 40.75 13.39 2.31
C ARG A 41 41.41 12.85 1.03
N ARG A 42 42.34 13.65 0.50
CA ARG A 42 43.19 13.35 -0.66
C ARG A 42 44.07 12.13 -0.38
N VAL A 43 43.98 11.11 -1.21
CA VAL A 43 45.10 10.18 -1.47
C VAL A 43 45.36 10.25 -2.97
N ARG A 44 46.54 10.77 -3.32
CA ARG A 44 47.10 10.80 -4.67
C ARG A 44 47.83 9.47 -4.90
N VAL A 45 47.44 8.68 -5.89
CA VAL A 45 48.37 7.89 -6.73
C VAL A 45 47.80 7.87 -8.16
N ALA A 46 48.69 8.06 -9.11
CA ALA A 46 48.44 8.41 -10.49
C ALA A 46 48.23 7.20 -11.42
N ALA A 47 47.51 7.48 -12.52
CA ALA A 47 47.67 6.99 -13.89
C ALA A 47 47.67 5.48 -14.20
N MET A 48 46.66 5.04 -14.97
CA MET A 48 46.90 4.61 -16.36
C MET A 48 45.58 4.45 -17.13
N VAL A 49 45.62 4.91 -18.38
CA VAL A 49 44.58 4.81 -19.42
C VAL A 49 44.64 3.41 -20.04
N THR A 50 43.51 2.72 -20.21
CA THR A 50 43.06 2.06 -21.47
C THR A 50 41.79 1.22 -21.29
N SER A 51 40.77 1.58 -22.09
CA SER A 51 39.82 0.77 -22.87
C SER A 51 39.25 -0.59 -22.38
N ALA A 52 37.91 -0.66 -22.54
CA ALA A 52 37.09 -1.77 -23.03
C ALA A 52 36.39 -2.74 -22.04
N LEU A 53 35.07 -2.51 -21.94
CA LEU A 53 33.96 -3.45 -22.18
C LEU A 53 33.65 -4.60 -21.19
N VAL A 54 32.35 -4.67 -20.88
CA VAL A 54 31.50 -5.78 -20.44
C VAL A 54 31.35 -6.06 -18.93
N ILE A 55 30.07 -6.10 -18.53
CA ILE A 55 29.45 -6.66 -17.31
C ILE A 55 29.32 -5.69 -16.12
N ALA A 56 28.25 -4.90 -16.13
CA ALA A 56 27.51 -4.59 -14.91
C ALA A 56 26.00 -4.61 -15.22
N ALA A 57 25.46 -5.82 -15.33
CA ALA A 57 24.03 -6.06 -15.33
C ALA A 57 23.43 -5.71 -13.96
N GLY A 58 22.37 -4.89 -13.98
CA GLY A 58 21.24 -5.05 -13.08
C GLY A 58 21.29 -4.34 -11.74
N ILE A 59 21.15 -3.00 -11.73
CA ILE A 59 20.36 -2.30 -10.70
C ILE A 59 19.60 -1.15 -11.39
N GLY A 60 18.32 -1.39 -11.69
CA GLY A 60 17.42 -0.39 -12.26
C GLY A 60 16.98 0.63 -11.20
N VAL A 61 17.42 1.87 -11.39
CA VAL A 61 16.75 3.07 -10.88
C VAL A 61 16.45 3.91 -12.12
N GLY A 62 15.24 3.76 -12.67
CA GLY A 62 14.77 4.58 -13.78
C GLY A 62 14.06 5.81 -13.24
N ILE A 63 14.80 6.90 -13.05
CA ILE A 63 14.23 8.25 -13.14
C ILE A 63 14.30 8.60 -14.62
N GLY A 64 13.16 8.56 -15.30
CA GLY A 64 13.06 8.82 -16.73
C GLY A 64 11.76 9.55 -17.03
N SER A 65 11.74 10.84 -16.74
CA SER A 65 10.68 11.76 -17.14
C SER A 65 10.80 12.04 -18.63
N PHE A 66 9.80 11.64 -19.43
CA PHE A 66 9.60 12.20 -20.76
C PHE A 66 8.36 13.09 -20.72
N ILE A 67 8.59 14.40 -20.71
CA ILE A 67 7.60 15.39 -21.16
C ILE A 67 7.92 15.57 -22.65
N ALA A 68 7.09 15.02 -23.54
CA ALA A 68 7.20 15.29 -24.97
C ALA A 68 5.83 15.68 -25.51
N PRO A 69 5.71 16.82 -26.22
CA PRO A 69 4.78 16.92 -27.33
C PRO A 69 5.37 16.08 -28.48
N SER A 70 4.52 15.28 -29.12
CA SER A 70 4.82 14.32 -30.20
C SER A 70 5.23 12.91 -29.76
N SER A 71 4.63 11.98 -30.51
CA SER A 71 4.63 10.52 -30.47
C SER A 71 5.95 9.85 -30.08
N GLU A 72 6.05 9.40 -28.83
CA GLU A 72 6.60 8.08 -28.48
C GLU A 72 6.26 7.78 -27.03
N ALA A 73 5.43 6.75 -26.81
CA ALA A 73 5.17 6.24 -25.48
C ALA A 73 6.49 5.78 -24.86
N ALA A 74 6.84 6.32 -23.70
CA ALA A 74 7.96 5.83 -22.93
C ALA A 74 7.81 4.30 -22.75
N LYS A 75 8.78 3.52 -23.25
CA LYS A 75 8.85 2.08 -22.97
C LYS A 75 9.21 1.88 -21.49
N GLY A 76 8.19 1.97 -20.62
CA GLY A 76 8.19 1.44 -19.26
C GLY A 76 7.54 0.03 -19.22
N PRO A 77 7.90 -0.84 -18.27
CA PRO A 77 7.95 -2.31 -18.48
C PRO A 77 6.64 -3.10 -18.33
N VAL A 78 5.46 -2.48 -18.26
CA VAL A 78 4.18 -3.19 -18.07
C VAL A 78 3.14 -2.46 -18.90
N GLY A 79 2.56 -3.11 -19.91
CA GLY A 79 1.58 -2.48 -20.83
C GLY A 79 0.24 -2.12 -20.19
N LEU A 80 0.26 -1.43 -19.05
CA LEU A 80 -0.87 -0.93 -18.29
C LEU A 80 -0.75 0.58 -18.26
N GLY A 81 -1.70 1.31 -18.85
CA GLY A 81 -1.66 2.77 -18.86
C GLY A 81 -2.43 3.38 -20.02
N PHE A 82 -2.06 4.59 -20.41
CA PHE A 82 -2.69 5.31 -21.52
C PHE A 82 -1.69 5.59 -22.63
N LEU A 83 -2.13 5.44 -23.88
CA LEU A 83 -1.47 6.11 -25.00
C LEU A 83 -2.08 7.52 -25.12
N PRO A 84 -1.26 8.59 -25.30
CA PRO A 84 -1.81 9.94 -25.38
C PRO A 84 -2.66 10.12 -26.66
N GLU A 85 -3.84 10.72 -26.50
CA GLU A 85 -4.56 11.42 -27.57
C GLU A 85 -3.78 12.71 -27.91
N PRO A 86 -3.78 13.20 -29.17
CA PRO A 86 -3.22 14.51 -29.48
C PRO A 86 -3.73 15.61 -28.53
N GLY A 87 -2.79 16.35 -27.92
CA GLY A 87 -3.10 17.40 -26.94
C GLY A 87 -3.30 16.90 -25.50
N TRP A 88 -3.08 15.61 -25.24
CA TRP A 88 -3.16 15.04 -23.89
C TRP A 88 -1.79 14.70 -23.31
N TYR A 89 -1.71 14.81 -22.00
CA TYR A 89 -0.56 14.47 -21.17
C TYR A 89 -0.87 13.17 -20.45
N THR A 90 0.03 12.21 -20.51
CA THR A 90 -0.11 10.93 -19.81
C THR A 90 1.03 10.72 -18.84
N PHE A 91 0.72 10.21 -17.66
CA PHE A 91 1.68 9.88 -16.62
C PHE A 91 1.34 8.51 -16.04
N GLN A 92 2.38 7.76 -15.65
CA GLN A 92 2.22 6.47 -14.99
C GLN A 92 3.09 6.44 -13.74
N ALA A 93 2.48 6.08 -12.62
CA ALA A 93 3.13 5.91 -11.34
C ALA A 93 2.84 4.52 -10.75
N GLY A 94 3.74 4.08 -9.88
CA GLY A 94 3.68 2.77 -9.23
C GLY A 94 4.55 1.72 -9.90
N GLY A 95 4.79 0.63 -9.17
CA GLY A 95 5.53 -0.54 -9.65
C GLY A 95 4.66 -1.49 -10.49
N GLU A 96 5.14 -2.72 -10.67
CA GLU A 96 4.37 -3.81 -11.31
C GLU A 96 3.05 -4.05 -10.57
N ALA A 97 1.94 -4.07 -11.33
CA ALA A 97 0.63 -4.36 -10.78
C ALA A 97 0.62 -5.76 -10.16
N SER A 98 0.19 -5.85 -8.91
CA SER A 98 0.00 -7.11 -8.21
C SER A 98 -1.33 -7.07 -7.46
N PRO A 99 -1.75 -8.16 -6.81
CA PRO A 99 -2.91 -8.10 -5.92
C PRO A 99 -2.73 -7.12 -4.74
N VAL A 100 -1.49 -6.66 -4.51
CA VAL A 100 -1.08 -5.88 -3.34
C VAL A 100 -0.72 -4.43 -3.70
N PHE A 101 -0.12 -4.25 -4.87
CA PHE A 101 0.36 -2.96 -5.36
C PHE A 101 -0.42 -2.57 -6.61
N GLN A 102 -1.03 -1.40 -6.56
CA GLN A 102 -1.66 -0.78 -7.71
C GLN A 102 -0.62 -0.11 -8.61
N THR A 103 -0.78 -0.26 -9.91
CA THR A 103 -0.22 0.68 -10.88
C THR A 103 -1.28 1.75 -11.15
N ILE A 104 -0.87 3.01 -11.26
CA ILE A 104 -1.76 4.13 -11.56
C ILE A 104 -1.31 4.76 -12.87
N ALA A 105 -2.27 5.09 -13.73
CA ALA A 105 -2.05 5.90 -14.91
C ALA A 105 -3.02 7.08 -14.89
N VAL A 106 -2.51 8.24 -15.27
CA VAL A 106 -3.24 9.50 -15.36
C VAL A 106 -3.15 9.99 -16.79
N ALA A 107 -4.25 10.48 -17.34
CA ALA A 107 -4.29 11.21 -18.59
C ALA A 107 -5.04 12.54 -18.37
N SER A 108 -4.52 13.65 -18.90
CA SER A 108 -5.12 14.97 -18.77
C SER A 108 -5.06 15.74 -20.08
N ASN A 109 -6.09 16.51 -20.42
CA ASN A 109 -6.04 17.42 -21.57
C ASN A 109 -5.32 18.75 -21.26
N LEU A 110 -4.76 18.85 -20.05
CA LEU A 110 -3.96 19.96 -19.56
C LEU A 110 -2.64 19.44 -19.00
N PRO A 111 -1.57 20.25 -19.00
CA PRO A 111 -0.35 19.91 -18.29
C PRO A 111 -0.64 19.51 -16.85
N LEU A 112 -0.04 18.42 -16.40
CA LEU A 112 -0.11 18.01 -15.00
C LEU A 112 0.76 18.95 -14.17
N GLU A 113 0.29 19.31 -12.97
CA GLU A 113 1.07 20.11 -12.03
C GLU A 113 2.36 19.36 -11.63
N PRO A 114 3.52 20.04 -11.53
CA PRO A 114 4.79 19.40 -11.22
C PRO A 114 4.77 18.59 -9.92
N GLU A 115 3.99 19.04 -8.95
CA GLU A 115 3.80 18.38 -7.66
C GLU A 115 3.10 17.02 -7.83
N ASP A 116 2.14 16.89 -8.74
CA ASP A 116 1.44 15.62 -8.99
C ASP A 116 2.32 14.62 -9.75
N VAL A 117 3.24 15.10 -10.58
CA VAL A 117 4.16 14.23 -11.33
C VAL A 117 5.26 13.66 -10.41
N VAL A 118 5.72 14.45 -9.44
CA VAL A 118 6.77 14.06 -8.50
C VAL A 118 6.20 13.35 -7.26
N ALA A 119 5.09 13.86 -6.70
CA ALA A 119 4.44 13.33 -5.51
C ALA A 119 3.35 12.28 -5.83
N GLY A 120 2.79 12.21 -7.04
CA GLY A 120 1.87 11.13 -7.44
C GLY A 120 2.52 9.74 -7.47
N ALA A 121 3.86 9.68 -7.44
CA ALA A 121 4.63 8.46 -7.17
C ALA A 121 4.77 8.12 -5.66
N ALA A 122 4.43 9.05 -4.77
CA ALA A 122 4.63 8.99 -3.32
C ALA A 122 3.33 9.16 -2.49
N GLU A 123 2.25 9.69 -3.08
CA GLU A 123 0.94 9.85 -2.44
C GLU A 123 0.13 8.54 -2.48
N PRO A 124 -0.46 8.11 -1.35
CA PRO A 124 -1.22 6.86 -1.29
C PRO A 124 -2.48 6.84 -2.17
N SER A 125 -3.04 8.01 -2.46
CA SER A 125 -4.29 8.18 -3.21
C SER A 125 -4.13 7.85 -4.70
N GLY A 126 -2.95 8.14 -5.28
CA GLY A 126 -2.74 8.12 -6.71
C GLY A 126 -3.46 9.22 -7.50
N LEU A 127 -4.05 10.20 -6.83
CA LEU A 127 -4.79 11.28 -7.46
C LEU A 127 -3.89 12.49 -7.68
N PRO A 128 -3.98 13.16 -8.85
CA PRO A 128 -3.25 14.41 -9.11
C PRO A 128 -3.99 15.59 -8.46
N TYR A 129 -3.89 15.74 -7.14
CA TYR A 129 -4.68 16.71 -6.37
C TYR A 129 -4.44 18.15 -6.80
N ALA A 130 -3.19 18.56 -7.06
CA ALA A 130 -2.91 19.94 -7.44
C ALA A 130 -3.58 20.28 -8.79
N THR A 131 -3.50 19.36 -9.75
CA THR A 131 -4.16 19.45 -11.07
C THR A 131 -5.68 19.46 -10.92
N LEU A 132 -6.24 18.62 -10.05
CA LEU A 132 -7.70 18.55 -9.83
C LEU A 132 -8.26 19.81 -9.13
N LEU A 133 -7.50 20.40 -8.19
CA LEU A 133 -7.87 21.65 -7.52
C LEU A 133 -7.91 22.82 -8.51
N GLY A 134 -6.95 22.88 -9.43
CA GLY A 134 -6.85 23.91 -10.47
C GLY A 134 -7.63 23.62 -11.76
N LEU A 135 -8.43 22.54 -11.81
CA LEU A 135 -9.02 22.06 -13.07
C LEU A 135 -10.04 23.07 -13.62
N PRO A 136 -9.79 23.72 -14.78
CA PRO A 136 -10.69 24.71 -15.36
C PRO A 136 -11.94 24.03 -15.96
N PRO A 137 -13.00 24.79 -16.30
CA PRO A 137 -14.26 24.21 -16.78
C PRO A 137 -14.18 23.26 -17.99
N ASN A 138 -13.19 23.46 -18.85
CA ASN A 138 -12.90 22.63 -20.02
C ASN A 138 -11.83 21.54 -19.76
N GLY A 139 -11.33 21.45 -18.54
CA GLY A 139 -10.33 20.48 -18.11
C GLY A 139 -10.92 19.11 -17.86
N VAL A 140 -10.18 18.08 -18.24
CA VAL A 140 -10.50 16.67 -18.03
C VAL A 140 -9.26 15.94 -17.53
N VAL A 141 -9.44 15.16 -16.46
CA VAL A 141 -8.43 14.25 -15.94
C VAL A 141 -9.05 12.85 -15.84
N VAL A 142 -8.41 11.86 -16.45
CA VAL A 142 -8.78 10.45 -16.36
C VAL A 142 -7.73 9.73 -15.54
N VAL A 143 -8.11 9.17 -14.41
CA VAL A 143 -7.26 8.35 -13.56
C VAL A 143 -7.70 6.91 -13.70
N ALA A 144 -6.80 6.04 -14.15
CA ALA A 144 -6.99 4.60 -14.17
C ALA A 144 -6.04 3.96 -13.17
N SER A 145 -6.54 2.95 -12.47
CA SER A 145 -5.73 2.14 -11.58
C SER A 145 -5.93 0.67 -11.85
N PHE A 146 -4.84 -0.07 -11.72
CA PHE A 146 -4.73 -1.45 -12.13
C PHE A 146 -4.24 -2.28 -10.96
N THR A 147 -5.00 -3.31 -10.61
CA THR A 147 -4.59 -4.35 -9.68
C THR A 147 -4.69 -5.71 -10.37
N ARG A 148 -3.70 -6.57 -10.15
CA ARG A 148 -3.76 -7.92 -10.74
C ARG A 148 -4.87 -8.70 -10.02
N ARG A 149 -5.78 -9.30 -10.78
CA ARG A 149 -6.92 -10.05 -10.22
C ARG A 149 -6.39 -11.29 -9.49
N SER A 150 -6.62 -11.36 -8.17
CA SER A 150 -6.36 -12.56 -7.36
C SER A 150 -7.50 -13.59 -7.57
N GLU A 151 -7.32 -14.81 -7.04
CA GLU A 151 -8.36 -15.86 -7.10
C GLU A 151 -9.72 -15.36 -6.57
N PRO A 152 -10.85 -15.92 -7.03
CA PRO A 152 -12.16 -15.29 -6.91
C PRO A 152 -12.53 -15.11 -5.44
N SER A 153 -12.54 -13.86 -4.99
CA SER A 153 -13.42 -13.47 -3.91
C SER A 153 -14.76 -13.11 -4.55
N PRO A 154 -15.82 -13.92 -4.36
CA PRO A 154 -17.10 -13.75 -5.04
C PRO A 154 -17.73 -12.37 -4.80
N GLU A 155 -17.33 -11.69 -3.73
CA GLU A 155 -17.84 -10.37 -3.36
C GLU A 155 -17.24 -9.25 -4.22
N LEU A 156 -15.98 -9.37 -4.69
CA LEU A 156 -15.35 -8.33 -5.53
C LEU A 156 -15.50 -8.58 -7.01
N ASP A 157 -15.63 -9.83 -7.41
CA ASP A 157 -16.02 -10.18 -8.77
C ASP A 157 -17.35 -9.51 -9.17
N ARG A 158 -18.21 -9.21 -8.19
CA ARG A 158 -19.44 -8.44 -8.40
C ARG A 158 -19.20 -6.95 -8.64
N LEU A 159 -18.11 -6.39 -8.11
CA LEU A 159 -17.74 -4.98 -8.27
C LEU A 159 -17.03 -4.72 -9.61
N PHE A 160 -16.25 -5.68 -10.10
CA PHE A 160 -15.48 -5.58 -11.35
C PHE A 160 -16.05 -6.53 -12.41
N ARG A 161 -17.07 -6.07 -13.14
CA ARG A 161 -17.67 -6.85 -14.22
C ARG A 161 -16.65 -7.05 -15.35
N ALA A 162 -16.57 -8.27 -15.87
CA ALA A 162 -15.75 -8.57 -17.03
C ALA A 162 -16.17 -7.70 -18.22
N ARG A 163 -15.21 -6.99 -18.82
CA ARG A 163 -15.42 -6.12 -19.99
C ARG A 163 -14.25 -6.25 -20.95
N GLN A 164 -14.48 -5.85 -22.20
CA GLN A 164 -13.45 -5.75 -23.22
C GLN A 164 -13.09 -4.28 -23.44
N LEU A 165 -11.86 -4.03 -23.87
CA LEU A 165 -11.45 -2.72 -24.36
C LEU A 165 -12.04 -2.47 -25.77
N PRO A 166 -12.35 -1.20 -26.12
CA PRO A 166 -12.25 -0.01 -25.29
C PRO A 166 -13.39 0.10 -24.27
N LEU A 167 -13.07 0.60 -23.08
CA LEU A 167 -14.06 0.90 -22.05
C LEU A 167 -14.92 2.11 -22.46
N ARG A 168 -16.19 2.14 -22.04
CA ARG A 168 -17.13 3.23 -22.38
C ARG A 168 -17.52 4.02 -21.14
N LEU A 169 -17.35 5.35 -21.17
CA LEU A 169 -17.74 6.25 -20.08
C LEU A 169 -19.24 6.18 -19.77
N ARG A 170 -20.08 5.94 -20.79
CA ARG A 170 -21.53 5.79 -20.61
C ARG A 170 -21.91 4.60 -19.72
N ASP A 171 -21.00 3.64 -19.54
CA ASP A 171 -21.22 2.48 -18.70
C ASP A 171 -20.79 2.72 -17.25
N GLY A 172 -20.23 3.90 -16.97
CA GLY A 172 -19.85 4.35 -15.63
C GLY A 172 -21.02 5.01 -14.90
N THR A 173 -20.88 5.11 -13.58
CA THR A 173 -21.82 5.83 -12.73
C THR A 173 -21.43 7.29 -12.65
N ALA A 174 -22.36 8.18 -12.98
CA ALA A 174 -22.20 9.60 -12.76
C ALA A 174 -22.50 9.90 -11.29
N TYR A 175 -21.45 10.26 -10.54
CA TYR A 175 -21.47 10.73 -9.16
C TYR A 175 -22.25 9.89 -8.12
N ASP A 176 -21.51 9.23 -7.23
CA ASP A 176 -22.03 8.60 -6.02
C ASP A 176 -21.85 9.57 -4.84
N LYS A 177 -22.89 9.76 -3.99
CA LYS A 177 -22.90 10.68 -2.83
C LYS A 177 -21.86 10.40 -1.73
N TYR A 178 -20.94 9.46 -1.94
CA TYR A 178 -20.08 8.86 -0.90
C TYR A 178 -18.58 9.07 -1.11
N THR A 179 -18.14 9.75 -2.18
CA THR A 179 -16.74 10.15 -2.35
C THR A 179 -16.55 11.61 -1.94
N ALA A 180 -15.45 11.89 -1.22
CA ALA A 180 -15.10 13.27 -0.88
C ALA A 180 -14.83 14.05 -2.18
N GLN A 181 -15.58 15.15 -2.39
CA GLN A 181 -15.28 16.08 -3.48
C GLN A 181 -13.92 16.70 -3.24
N VAL A 182 -13.07 16.70 -4.27
CA VAL A 182 -11.78 17.39 -4.22
C VAL A 182 -11.98 18.90 -4.03
N ARG A 183 -13.08 19.43 -4.58
CA ARG A 183 -13.47 20.83 -4.50
C ARG A 183 -14.89 20.91 -3.94
N ALA A 184 -15.03 21.30 -2.67
CA ALA A 184 -16.34 21.38 -2.02
C ALA A 184 -17.22 22.49 -2.61
N ASP A 185 -16.64 23.68 -2.83
CA ASP A 185 -17.38 24.87 -3.28
C ASP A 185 -17.60 24.89 -4.79
N GLU A 186 -16.72 24.26 -5.56
CA GLU A 186 -16.79 24.16 -7.02
C GLU A 186 -16.64 22.70 -7.46
N PRO A 187 -17.71 21.89 -7.29
CA PRO A 187 -17.61 20.44 -7.44
C PRO A 187 -17.22 20.03 -8.86
N LEU A 188 -16.38 19.00 -8.94
CA LEU A 188 -16.01 18.39 -10.21
C LEU A 188 -17.14 17.46 -10.68
N GLY A 189 -17.34 17.39 -11.99
CA GLY A 189 -18.09 16.28 -12.59
C GLY A 189 -17.26 15.01 -12.48
N GLN A 190 -17.88 13.90 -12.07
CA GLN A 190 -17.18 12.63 -11.90
C GLN A 190 -17.95 11.49 -12.57
N ILE A 191 -17.25 10.68 -13.35
CA ILE A 191 -17.77 9.42 -13.89
C ILE A 191 -16.85 8.30 -13.45
N HIS A 192 -17.40 7.33 -12.72
CA HIS A 192 -16.66 6.20 -12.18
C HIS A 192 -16.99 4.91 -12.94
N LEU A 193 -15.98 4.19 -13.37
CA LEU A 193 -16.12 2.95 -14.12
C LEU A 193 -15.22 1.86 -13.52
N ARG A 194 -15.81 0.69 -13.26
CA ARG A 194 -15.08 -0.51 -12.84
C ARG A 194 -15.22 -1.62 -13.87
N ALA A 195 -14.11 -2.28 -14.18
CA ALA A 195 -14.03 -3.31 -15.19
C ALA A 195 -12.97 -4.35 -14.83
N ALA A 196 -13.25 -5.64 -15.06
CA ALA A 196 -12.22 -6.65 -15.12
C ALA A 196 -11.79 -6.84 -16.59
N VAL A 197 -10.52 -6.56 -16.89
CA VAL A 197 -9.95 -6.56 -18.25
C VAL A 197 -8.62 -7.29 -18.23
N ASN A 198 -8.44 -8.30 -19.09
CA ASN A 198 -7.16 -9.00 -19.29
C ASN A 198 -6.44 -9.43 -17.99
N GLY A 199 -7.20 -9.95 -17.02
CA GLY A 199 -6.65 -10.43 -15.73
C GLY A 199 -6.37 -9.32 -14.70
N HIS A 200 -6.79 -8.10 -14.96
CA HIS A 200 -6.67 -6.97 -14.06
C HIS A 200 -8.05 -6.44 -13.66
N ASP A 201 -8.18 -6.05 -12.41
CA ASP A 201 -9.26 -5.20 -11.96
C ASP A 201 -8.84 -3.75 -12.24
N VAL A 202 -9.67 -3.06 -13.03
CA VAL A 202 -9.42 -1.72 -13.54
C VAL A 202 -10.50 -0.80 -12.97
N ASP A 203 -10.05 0.18 -12.20
CA ASP A 203 -10.90 1.23 -11.64
C ASP A 203 -10.50 2.56 -12.31
N VAL A 204 -11.43 3.14 -13.09
CA VAL A 204 -11.25 4.37 -13.86
C VAL A 204 -12.18 5.44 -13.33
N THR A 205 -11.63 6.59 -12.98
CA THR A 205 -12.41 7.79 -12.66
C THR A 205 -12.06 8.91 -13.61
N ALA A 206 -13.06 9.46 -14.30
CA ALA A 206 -12.94 10.65 -15.13
C ALA A 206 -13.49 11.87 -14.37
N TYR A 207 -12.62 12.85 -14.16
CA TYR A 207 -12.92 14.13 -13.55
C TYR A 207 -13.08 15.20 -14.62
N PHE A 208 -14.07 16.06 -14.45
CA PHE A 208 -14.36 17.19 -15.32
C PHE A 208 -14.39 18.46 -14.49
N GLY A 209 -13.80 19.54 -14.99
CA GLY A 209 -13.80 20.83 -14.29
C GLY A 209 -15.17 21.51 -14.15
N THR A 210 -16.24 20.87 -14.63
CA THR A 210 -17.62 21.27 -14.37
C THR A 210 -18.45 20.08 -13.87
N PRO A 211 -19.44 20.31 -12.99
CA PRO A 211 -20.35 19.26 -12.53
C PRO A 211 -21.16 18.59 -13.65
N ARG A 212 -21.40 19.33 -14.75
CA ARG A 212 -22.18 18.92 -15.90
C ARG A 212 -21.34 19.08 -17.17
N PRO A 213 -20.46 18.11 -17.48
CA PRO A 213 -19.58 18.21 -18.64
C PRO A 213 -20.39 18.27 -19.94
N SER A 214 -19.92 19.08 -20.88
CA SER A 214 -20.52 19.15 -22.22
C SER A 214 -20.33 17.83 -22.98
N ARG A 215 -21.15 17.61 -24.02
CA ARG A 215 -20.99 16.46 -24.93
C ARG A 215 -19.58 16.42 -25.55
N GLY A 216 -18.99 17.58 -25.82
CA GLY A 216 -17.62 17.69 -26.35
C GLY A 216 -16.57 17.19 -25.36
N LEU A 217 -16.69 17.56 -24.07
CA LEU A 217 -15.79 17.07 -23.02
C LEU A 217 -15.93 15.57 -22.79
N LEU A 218 -17.16 15.05 -22.76
CA LEU A 218 -17.42 13.62 -22.66
C LEU A 218 -16.82 12.85 -23.85
N ALA A 219 -16.98 13.38 -25.07
CA ALA A 219 -16.40 12.78 -26.26
C ALA A 219 -14.86 12.82 -26.23
N SER A 220 -14.25 13.90 -25.74
CA SER A 220 -12.80 13.98 -25.59
C SER A 220 -12.28 12.99 -24.57
N ALA A 221 -12.91 12.92 -23.38
CA ALA A 221 -12.57 11.94 -22.36
C ALA A 221 -12.70 10.50 -22.89
N GLN A 222 -13.72 10.22 -23.69
CA GLN A 222 -13.92 8.92 -24.31
C GLN A 222 -12.81 8.58 -25.31
N ARG A 223 -12.36 9.53 -26.15
CA ARG A 223 -11.25 9.29 -27.09
C ARG A 223 -9.94 8.99 -26.38
N GLN A 224 -9.68 9.65 -25.25
CA GLN A 224 -8.54 9.30 -24.40
C GLN A 224 -8.73 7.91 -23.74
N LEU A 225 -9.94 7.60 -23.25
CA LEU A 225 -10.23 6.29 -22.64
C LEU A 225 -10.13 5.14 -23.65
N ASP A 226 -10.48 5.37 -24.92
CA ASP A 226 -10.31 4.40 -26.01
C ASP A 226 -8.83 4.01 -26.22
N ARG A 227 -7.90 4.80 -25.69
CA ARG A 227 -6.44 4.59 -25.72
C ARG A 227 -5.89 3.99 -24.42
N LEU A 228 -6.76 3.52 -23.52
CA LEU A 228 -6.36 2.73 -22.36
C LEU A 228 -5.78 1.39 -22.83
N VAL A 229 -4.58 1.07 -22.35
CA VAL A 229 -3.88 -0.19 -22.62
C VAL A 229 -3.90 -1.03 -21.34
N VAL A 230 -4.37 -2.26 -21.47
CA VAL A 230 -4.32 -3.27 -20.41
C VAL A 230 -3.77 -4.55 -21.01
N SER A 231 -2.46 -4.67 -21.09
CA SER A 231 -1.80 -5.86 -21.62
C SER A 231 -2.10 -7.05 -20.71
N SER A 232 -2.50 -8.16 -21.32
CA SER A 232 -2.53 -9.45 -20.64
C SER A 232 -1.12 -9.85 -20.29
N GLU A 233 -0.82 -10.04 -19.01
CA GLU A 233 0.33 -10.86 -18.67
C GLU A 233 0.08 -12.31 -19.07
N PRO A 234 1.13 -13.07 -19.39
CA PRO A 234 1.03 -14.52 -19.45
C PRO A 234 0.45 -14.99 -18.13
N LYS A 235 -0.76 -15.57 -18.16
CA LYS A 235 -1.41 -16.19 -17.00
C LYS A 235 -0.36 -17.08 -16.33
N PRO A 236 0.17 -16.74 -15.14
CA PRO A 236 1.02 -17.67 -14.44
C PRO A 236 0.15 -18.89 -14.20
N ALA A 237 0.58 -20.05 -14.67
CA ALA A 237 -0.06 -21.32 -14.33
C ALA A 237 -0.31 -21.29 -12.81
N PRO A 238 -1.50 -21.72 -12.32
CA PRO A 238 -1.77 -21.73 -10.90
C PRO A 238 -0.60 -22.43 -10.22
N ALA A 239 0.19 -21.66 -9.48
CA ALA A 239 1.31 -22.21 -8.75
C ALA A 239 0.66 -23.10 -7.70
N ALA A 240 0.63 -24.40 -7.97
CA ALA A 240 0.13 -25.40 -7.04
C ALA A 240 0.79 -25.11 -5.69
N ALA A 241 -0.02 -25.02 -4.64
CA ALA A 241 0.47 -24.69 -3.31
C ALA A 241 1.62 -25.65 -2.97
N ARG A 242 2.84 -25.12 -2.93
CA ARG A 242 4.02 -25.97 -2.76
C ARG A 242 4.25 -26.13 -1.27
N VAL A 243 4.21 -27.37 -0.80
CA VAL A 243 4.59 -27.70 0.57
C VAL A 243 6.07 -27.35 0.77
N VAL A 244 6.37 -26.54 1.78
CA VAL A 244 7.74 -26.12 2.13
C VAL A 244 8.14 -26.74 3.46
N GLY A 245 9.12 -27.63 3.40
CA GLY A 245 9.70 -28.28 4.59
C GLY A 245 8.85 -29.41 5.15
N LYS A 246 9.21 -29.86 6.36
CA LYS A 246 8.53 -30.94 7.09
C LYS A 246 7.44 -30.37 8.02
N ALA A 247 6.48 -31.21 8.40
CA ALA A 247 5.51 -30.84 9.43
C ALA A 247 6.22 -30.57 10.76
N GLN A 248 5.87 -29.46 11.42
CA GLN A 248 6.50 -29.02 12.67
C GLN A 248 5.44 -28.60 13.67
N SER A 249 5.65 -28.94 14.95
CA SER A 249 4.85 -28.42 16.08
C SER A 249 5.22 -26.99 16.46
N VAL A 250 6.41 -26.53 16.06
CA VAL A 250 6.89 -25.18 16.31
C VAL A 250 7.47 -24.57 15.04
N VAL A 251 6.89 -23.47 14.59
CA VAL A 251 7.49 -22.59 13.59
C VAL A 251 8.25 -21.52 14.36
N ASP A 252 9.57 -21.40 14.17
CA ASP A 252 10.39 -20.30 14.70
C ASP A 252 11.37 -19.84 13.61
N ARG A 253 11.14 -18.65 13.07
CA ARG A 253 11.84 -18.14 11.90
C ARG A 253 12.00 -16.62 11.98
N THR A 254 13.17 -16.13 11.57
CA THR A 254 13.43 -14.71 11.33
C THR A 254 13.56 -14.44 9.83
N TYR A 255 13.08 -13.28 9.40
CA TYR A 255 13.18 -12.80 8.03
C TYR A 255 13.63 -11.35 7.99
N LEU A 256 14.37 -10.99 6.95
CA LEU A 256 14.67 -9.63 6.57
C LEU A 256 13.63 -9.20 5.52
N CYS A 257 12.75 -8.28 5.90
CA CYS A 257 11.63 -7.79 5.11
C CYS A 257 11.91 -6.40 4.54
N THR A 258 11.36 -6.11 3.37
CA THR A 258 11.34 -4.76 2.77
C THR A 258 10.11 -4.02 3.24
N THR A 259 10.27 -2.78 3.69
CA THR A 259 9.17 -1.85 3.94
C THR A 259 8.96 -0.95 2.73
N GLY A 260 7.70 -0.57 2.50
CA GLY A 260 7.24 0.34 1.48
C GLY A 260 7.41 1.78 1.93
N LEU A 261 7.45 2.67 0.94
CA LEU A 261 7.52 4.11 1.16
C LEU A 261 6.08 4.66 1.18
N VAL A 262 5.71 5.36 2.24
CA VAL A 262 4.40 6.01 2.40
C VAL A 262 4.64 7.47 2.77
N GLY A 263 4.16 8.41 1.96
CA GLY A 263 4.36 9.84 2.22
C GLY A 263 5.84 10.25 2.32
N GLY A 264 6.73 9.57 1.60
CA GLY A 264 8.18 9.83 1.64
C GLY A 264 8.94 9.21 2.82
N LEU A 265 8.25 8.49 3.72
CA LEU A 265 8.85 7.80 4.88
C LEU A 265 8.64 6.29 4.79
N TYR A 266 9.56 5.52 5.35
CA TYR A 266 9.39 4.08 5.48
C TYR A 266 8.71 3.78 6.81
N GLU A 267 7.63 3.01 6.76
CA GLU A 267 6.83 2.74 7.94
C GLU A 267 6.52 1.26 8.11
N VAL A 268 6.48 0.84 9.37
CA VAL A 268 5.90 -0.42 9.78
C VAL A 268 4.66 -0.14 10.61
N GLU A 269 3.53 -0.66 10.16
CA GLU A 269 2.29 -0.60 10.91
C GLU A 269 2.08 -1.93 11.65
N ALA A 270 1.64 -1.86 12.90
CA ALA A 270 1.32 -3.02 13.72
C ALA A 270 -0.10 -2.94 14.23
N ARG A 271 -0.84 -4.04 14.07
CA ARG A 271 -2.19 -4.18 14.61
C ARG A 271 -2.33 -5.42 15.47
N ALA A 272 -3.19 -5.35 16.47
CA ALA A 272 -3.65 -6.54 17.18
C ALA A 272 -5.06 -6.33 17.73
N HIS A 273 -5.84 -7.40 17.81
CA HIS A 273 -7.12 -7.42 18.52
C HIS A 273 -7.33 -8.75 19.24
N ALA A 274 -8.10 -8.72 20.34
CA ALA A 274 -8.52 -9.93 21.03
C ALA A 274 -9.53 -10.74 20.18
N GLY A 275 -9.66 -12.02 20.47
CA GLY A 275 -10.64 -12.88 19.82
C GLY A 275 -12.07 -12.62 20.32
N VAL A 276 -13.05 -12.88 19.47
CA VAL A 276 -14.48 -12.74 19.79
C VAL A 276 -15.17 -14.09 19.66
N ARG A 277 -15.84 -14.49 20.76
CA ARG A 277 -16.55 -15.76 20.89
C ARG A 277 -17.90 -15.50 21.58
N PRO A 278 -18.95 -15.17 20.81
CA PRO A 278 -20.26 -14.90 21.39
C PRO A 278 -20.90 -16.21 21.87
N GLY A 279 -21.00 -16.40 23.19
CA GLY A 279 -21.88 -17.38 23.84
C GLY A 279 -21.70 -18.86 23.49
N GLY A 280 -20.59 -19.28 22.87
CA GLY A 280 -20.41 -20.66 22.40
C GLY A 280 -18.94 -21.11 22.31
N SER A 281 -18.70 -22.31 21.80
CA SER A 281 -17.35 -22.90 21.66
C SER A 281 -16.60 -22.46 20.39
N ALA A 282 -17.31 -21.93 19.39
CA ALA A 282 -16.77 -21.53 18.10
C ALA A 282 -16.32 -20.05 18.08
N TRP A 283 -15.17 -19.78 17.48
CA TRP A 283 -14.70 -18.40 17.29
C TRP A 283 -15.43 -17.72 16.15
N LYS A 284 -16.04 -16.56 16.44
CA LYS A 284 -16.45 -15.63 15.38
C LYS A 284 -15.19 -14.99 14.76
N GLN A 285 -14.26 -14.59 15.62
CA GLN A 285 -13.04 -13.90 15.24
C GLN A 285 -11.87 -14.41 16.10
N LEU A 286 -10.75 -14.79 15.48
CA LEU A 286 -9.57 -15.23 16.24
C LEU A 286 -8.83 -14.05 16.86
N PRO A 287 -8.14 -14.22 18.00
CA PRO A 287 -7.12 -13.26 18.41
C PRO A 287 -6.06 -13.14 17.32
N PHE A 288 -5.64 -11.92 17.02
CA PHE A 288 -4.88 -11.60 15.83
C PHE A 288 -3.80 -10.56 16.13
N ALA A 289 -2.66 -10.70 15.47
CA ALA A 289 -1.66 -9.65 15.36
C ALA A 289 -1.00 -9.69 13.99
N VAL A 290 -0.73 -8.52 13.43
CA VAL A 290 -0.14 -8.34 12.11
C VAL A 290 0.87 -7.22 12.14
N VAL A 291 1.86 -7.37 11.27
CA VAL A 291 2.80 -6.31 10.92
C VAL A 291 2.76 -6.12 9.42
N ALA A 292 2.48 -4.89 9.00
CA ALA A 292 2.40 -4.49 7.61
C ALA A 292 3.45 -3.43 7.28
N SER A 293 3.73 -3.33 5.99
CA SER A 293 4.62 -2.33 5.42
C SER A 293 3.76 -1.15 4.93
N GLY A 294 3.87 0.00 5.59
CA GLY A 294 3.04 1.18 5.30
C GLY A 294 1.65 1.16 5.94
N ASN A 295 0.89 2.25 5.73
CA ASN A 295 -0.50 2.37 6.17
C ASN A 295 -1.33 1.22 5.58
N SER A 296 -2.02 0.43 6.41
CA SER A 296 -2.97 -0.58 5.89
C SER A 296 -4.25 0.05 5.34
N GLY A 297 -4.22 1.34 5.02
CA GLY A 297 -4.89 1.91 3.86
C GLY A 297 -4.45 1.28 2.53
N GLY A 298 -4.42 -0.06 2.45
CA GLY A 298 -4.93 -0.70 1.25
C GLY A 298 -6.28 -0.03 0.97
N ARG A 299 -6.50 0.34 -0.29
CA ARG A 299 -7.63 1.15 -0.74
C ARG A 299 -8.91 0.79 0.02
N ALA A 300 -9.81 1.74 0.18
CA ALA A 300 -11.20 1.50 0.60
C ALA A 300 -11.91 0.37 -0.19
N ASN A 301 -11.28 -0.19 -1.25
CA ASN A 301 -11.72 -1.27 -2.12
C ASN A 301 -10.81 -2.52 -2.18
N ASP A 302 -9.65 -2.60 -1.50
CA ASP A 302 -8.76 -3.78 -1.56
C ASP A 302 -9.22 -4.92 -0.60
N PRO A 303 -9.56 -6.11 -1.11
CA PRO A 303 -10.14 -7.19 -0.31
C PRO A 303 -9.14 -8.05 0.46
N GLU A 304 -7.87 -8.06 0.06
CA GLU A 304 -6.83 -8.69 0.87
C GLU A 304 -6.25 -7.60 1.79
N LEU A 305 -6.92 -7.35 2.92
CA LEU A 305 -6.41 -6.49 4.00
C LEU A 305 -4.97 -6.82 4.41
N LEU A 306 -4.54 -8.04 4.13
CA LEU A 306 -3.24 -8.58 4.49
C LEU A 306 -2.22 -8.55 3.34
N ALA A 307 -2.59 -8.01 2.18
CA ALA A 307 -1.74 -7.90 1.00
C ALA A 307 -0.39 -7.22 1.32
N ASN A 308 -0.44 -6.08 2.02
CA ASN A 308 0.74 -5.32 2.46
C ASN A 308 1.37 -5.87 3.75
N SER A 309 0.86 -6.98 4.28
CA SER A 309 1.41 -7.58 5.50
C SER A 309 2.77 -8.19 5.23
N LEU A 310 3.72 -7.92 6.11
CA LEU A 310 4.98 -8.65 6.19
C LEU A 310 4.76 -10.02 6.84
N SER A 311 3.91 -10.05 7.88
CA SER A 311 3.50 -11.27 8.55
C SER A 311 2.30 -11.06 9.46
N TRP A 312 1.49 -12.10 9.65
CA TRP A 312 0.46 -12.14 10.68
C TRP A 312 0.44 -13.47 11.43
N ILE A 313 -0.15 -13.42 12.61
CA ILE A 313 -0.37 -14.56 13.51
C ILE A 313 -1.78 -14.50 14.09
N THR A 314 -2.39 -15.67 14.24
CA THR A 314 -3.63 -15.89 14.99
C THR A 314 -3.43 -17.02 16.01
N ALA A 315 -4.42 -17.24 16.88
CA ALA A 315 -4.46 -18.42 17.73
C ALA A 315 -5.87 -19.02 17.82
N ALA A 316 -5.93 -20.29 18.23
CA ALA A 316 -7.06 -21.20 18.27
C ALA A 316 -7.46 -21.85 16.93
N LYS A 317 -8.50 -22.70 17.00
CA LYS A 317 -9.00 -23.51 15.89
C LYS A 317 -10.02 -22.70 15.09
N PRO A 318 -9.77 -22.39 13.80
CA PRO A 318 -10.75 -21.73 12.96
C PRO A 318 -11.89 -22.68 12.59
N SER A 319 -13.09 -22.12 12.45
CA SER A 319 -14.23 -22.73 11.76
C SER A 319 -14.31 -22.22 10.31
N SER A 320 -15.27 -22.72 9.53
CA SER A 320 -15.50 -22.28 8.15
C SER A 320 -15.87 -20.80 8.02
N THR A 321 -16.42 -20.20 9.07
CA THR A 321 -16.88 -18.80 9.10
C THR A 321 -16.02 -17.90 9.99
N THR A 322 -14.94 -18.44 10.57
CA THR A 322 -14.08 -17.66 11.47
C THR A 322 -13.27 -16.65 10.68
N THR A 323 -13.25 -15.41 11.17
CA THR A 323 -12.50 -14.31 10.56
C THR A 323 -11.25 -13.91 11.36
N MET A 324 -10.40 -13.10 10.72
CA MET A 324 -9.32 -12.33 11.33
C MET A 324 -9.39 -10.88 10.83
N ASP A 325 -8.89 -9.93 11.63
CA ASP A 325 -8.94 -8.47 11.46
C ASP A 325 -10.27 -7.79 11.87
N SER A 326 -10.20 -6.55 12.39
CA SER A 326 -11.29 -5.88 13.15
C SER A 326 -11.61 -4.43 12.78
N GLU A 327 -11.18 -3.92 11.63
CA GLU A 327 -11.61 -2.58 11.21
C GLU A 327 -12.92 -2.68 10.38
N TRP A 328 -12.88 -2.39 9.08
CA TRP A 328 -14.08 -2.27 8.24
C TRP A 328 -14.27 -3.45 7.28
N ARG A 329 -13.34 -4.40 7.29
CA ARG A 329 -13.32 -5.60 6.47
C ARG A 329 -12.78 -6.75 7.31
N SER A 330 -13.25 -7.97 7.07
CA SER A 330 -12.80 -9.16 7.79
C SER A 330 -12.31 -10.20 6.79
N SER A 331 -11.13 -10.76 7.03
CA SER A 331 -10.59 -11.84 6.20
C SER A 331 -11.00 -13.20 6.77
N LEU A 332 -11.43 -14.14 5.94
CA LEU A 332 -11.69 -15.50 6.40
C LEU A 332 -10.38 -16.21 6.76
N VAL A 333 -10.33 -16.86 7.92
CA VAL A 333 -9.15 -17.64 8.32
C VAL A 333 -8.90 -18.81 7.39
N ARG A 334 -9.97 -19.37 6.81
CA ARG A 334 -9.86 -20.43 5.82
C ARG A 334 -9.13 -20.00 4.56
N SER A 335 -9.29 -18.77 4.07
CA SER A 335 -8.59 -18.30 2.87
C SER A 335 -7.18 -17.82 3.19
N SER A 336 -7.02 -17.08 4.29
CA SER A 336 -5.76 -16.38 4.59
C SER A 336 -4.79 -17.20 5.44
N GLY A 337 -5.28 -18.11 6.28
CA GLY A 337 -4.46 -18.97 7.14
C GLY A 337 -4.21 -18.38 8.53
N THR A 338 -3.89 -19.25 9.49
CA THR A 338 -3.69 -18.91 10.90
C THR A 338 -2.34 -18.24 11.17
N LEU A 339 -1.38 -18.41 10.27
CA LEU A 339 -0.08 -17.75 10.27
C LEU A 339 0.35 -17.57 8.82
N ALA A 340 0.93 -16.41 8.50
CA ALA A 340 1.59 -16.21 7.22
C ALA A 340 2.80 -15.27 7.28
N LEU A 341 3.67 -15.44 6.29
CA LEU A 341 4.91 -14.71 6.08
C LEU A 341 5.01 -14.32 4.61
N ASN A 342 5.26 -13.05 4.33
CA ASN A 342 5.34 -12.54 2.95
C ASN A 342 6.62 -13.02 2.26
N GLY A 343 6.51 -14.03 1.41
CA GLY A 343 7.64 -14.62 0.67
C GLY A 343 8.22 -13.70 -0.42
N THR A 344 7.49 -12.67 -0.84
CA THR A 344 7.97 -11.69 -1.84
C THR A 344 8.72 -10.52 -1.20
N ALA A 345 8.23 -10.01 -0.06
CA ALA A 345 8.84 -8.89 0.64
C ALA A 345 9.96 -9.34 1.60
N CYS A 346 9.93 -10.60 2.06
CA CYS A 346 10.81 -11.10 3.11
C CYS A 346 11.71 -12.25 2.67
N LYS A 347 13.00 -12.14 3.00
CA LYS A 347 14.00 -13.20 2.81
C LYS A 347 14.40 -13.79 4.15
N LYS A 348 14.61 -15.12 4.22
CA LYS A 348 15.02 -15.79 5.47
C LYS A 348 16.32 -15.18 6.01
N SER A 349 16.39 -15.00 7.32
CA SER A 349 17.56 -14.46 8.02
C SER A 349 17.88 -15.32 9.25
N ASN A 350 19.17 -15.41 9.59
CA ASN A 350 19.65 -16.11 10.79
C ASN A 350 19.83 -15.15 11.98
N VAL A 351 19.54 -13.85 11.81
CA VAL A 351 19.64 -12.87 12.89
C VAL A 351 18.64 -13.21 14.00
N ARG A 352 19.12 -13.16 15.25
CA ARG A 352 18.25 -13.35 16.42
C ARG A 352 17.52 -12.05 16.73
N VAL A 353 16.19 -12.10 16.68
CA VAL A 353 15.31 -11.03 17.17
C VAL A 353 14.70 -11.49 18.49
N PRO A 354 14.82 -10.72 19.59
CA PRO A 354 14.17 -11.05 20.85
C PRO A 354 12.64 -11.10 20.71
N LEU A 355 12.00 -12.13 21.28
CA LEU A 355 10.55 -12.21 21.41
C LEU A 355 10.15 -11.72 22.80
N SER A 356 10.35 -10.43 23.06
CA SER A 356 10.17 -9.80 24.36
C SER A 356 9.47 -8.45 24.25
N ALA A 357 8.70 -8.09 25.28
CA ALA A 357 8.13 -6.75 25.42
C ALA A 357 9.08 -5.77 26.13
N ALA A 358 10.27 -6.20 26.56
CA ALA A 358 11.21 -5.38 27.32
C ALA A 358 11.58 -4.09 26.55
N GLY A 359 11.46 -2.94 27.21
CA GLY A 359 11.74 -1.62 26.62
C GLY A 359 10.66 -1.10 25.67
N LEU A 360 9.55 -1.83 25.49
CA LEU A 360 8.40 -1.42 24.70
C LEU A 360 7.24 -0.97 25.60
N ARG A 361 6.33 -0.15 25.06
CA ARG A 361 5.09 0.28 25.71
C ARG A 361 3.89 -0.42 25.08
N GLY A 362 2.84 -0.68 25.84
CA GLY A 362 1.63 -1.33 25.34
C GLY A 362 1.06 -2.32 26.34
N GLY A 363 0.26 -3.26 25.86
CA GLY A 363 -0.46 -4.16 26.75
C GLY A 363 -1.47 -5.03 26.02
N ALA A 364 -2.56 -5.36 26.72
CA ALA A 364 -3.67 -6.12 26.14
C ALA A 364 -4.33 -5.34 25.00
N ALA A 365 -4.60 -6.03 23.89
CA ALA A 365 -5.43 -5.51 22.82
C ALA A 365 -6.90 -5.79 23.14
N THR A 366 -7.78 -4.85 22.83
CA THR A 366 -9.23 -5.02 22.96
C THR A 366 -9.79 -5.74 21.73
N PRO A 367 -11.06 -6.19 21.75
CA PRO A 367 -11.73 -6.71 20.55
C PRO A 367 -11.84 -5.70 19.40
N ASN A 368 -11.87 -4.40 19.70
CA ASN A 368 -11.92 -3.34 18.69
C ASN A 368 -10.57 -3.12 18.00
N GLY A 369 -9.52 -3.75 18.52
CA GLY A 369 -8.17 -3.65 18.00
C GLY A 369 -7.42 -2.41 18.45
N LYS A 370 -6.13 -2.43 18.14
CA LYS A 370 -5.21 -1.31 18.31
C LYS A 370 -4.31 -1.29 17.09
N LYS A 371 -4.17 -0.11 16.48
CA LYS A 371 -3.26 0.16 15.36
C LYS A 371 -2.18 1.14 15.81
N VAL A 372 -0.94 0.86 15.43
CA VAL A 372 0.21 1.72 15.74
C VAL A 372 1.16 1.75 14.56
N SER A 373 1.61 2.94 14.21
CA SER A 373 2.52 3.27 13.14
C SER A 373 3.93 3.52 13.68
N CYS A 374 4.94 2.86 13.12
CA CYS A 374 6.33 3.02 13.53
C CYS A 374 7.19 3.47 12.34
N GLU A 375 7.85 4.62 12.43
CA GLU A 375 8.92 4.97 11.50
C GLU A 375 10.00 3.88 11.52
N SER A 376 10.42 3.46 10.33
CA SER A 376 11.32 2.35 10.13
C SER A 376 12.30 2.66 9.00
N PRO A 377 13.44 1.96 8.91
CA PRO A 377 14.23 1.96 7.69
C PRO A 377 13.57 1.06 6.62
N ARG A 378 14.03 1.17 5.37
CA ARG A 378 13.62 0.32 4.22
C ARG A 378 13.63 -1.19 4.48
N ARG A 379 14.40 -1.65 5.47
CA ARG A 379 14.58 -3.06 5.80
C ARG A 379 14.34 -3.28 7.29
N VAL A 380 13.50 -4.25 7.64
CA VAL A 380 13.25 -4.64 9.03
C VAL A 380 13.39 -6.16 9.21
N LEU A 381 13.77 -6.58 10.40
CA LEU A 381 13.79 -7.99 10.78
C LEU A 381 12.46 -8.34 11.45
N VAL A 382 11.76 -9.33 10.90
CA VAL A 382 10.52 -9.86 11.45
C VAL A 382 10.78 -11.29 11.91
N ARG A 383 10.52 -11.57 13.19
CA ARG A 383 10.57 -12.93 13.74
C ARG A 383 9.20 -13.38 14.16
N VAL A 384 8.85 -14.60 13.77
CA VAL A 384 7.61 -15.26 14.16
C VAL A 384 7.95 -16.56 14.85
N ARG A 385 7.27 -16.81 15.98
CA ARG A 385 7.27 -18.11 16.65
C ARG A 385 5.84 -18.54 16.96
N ALA A 386 5.41 -19.69 16.47
CA ALA A 386 4.09 -20.24 16.70
C ALA A 386 4.14 -21.73 17.07
N THR A 387 3.27 -22.14 17.99
CA THR A 387 3.06 -23.55 18.35
C THR A 387 1.81 -24.06 17.64
N LEU A 388 1.95 -25.10 16.81
CA LEU A 388 0.91 -25.67 15.95
C LEU A 388 0.37 -26.99 16.53
N GLU A 389 -0.93 -27.23 16.39
CA GLU A 389 -1.57 -28.48 16.82
C GLU A 389 -2.69 -28.93 15.85
N PRO A 390 -2.54 -30.07 15.14
CA PRO A 390 -1.35 -30.94 15.10
C PRO A 390 -0.16 -30.26 14.40
N PRO A 391 1.04 -30.87 14.41
CA PRO A 391 2.17 -30.43 13.60
C PRO A 391 1.78 -30.23 12.13
N ALA A 392 2.22 -29.14 11.51
CA ALA A 392 1.85 -28.82 10.14
C ALA A 392 3.00 -28.22 9.33
N THR A 393 2.86 -28.26 8.02
CA THR A 393 3.80 -27.64 7.06
C THR A 393 3.36 -26.22 6.73
N LEU A 394 4.33 -25.38 6.33
CA LEU A 394 4.03 -24.14 5.63
C LEU A 394 3.84 -24.45 4.15
N THR A 395 2.78 -23.93 3.57
CA THR A 395 2.51 -23.98 2.13
C THR A 395 2.83 -22.64 1.51
N ALA A 396 3.64 -22.65 0.46
CA ALA A 396 3.83 -21.50 -0.40
C ALA A 396 2.60 -21.31 -1.28
N THR A 397 2.03 -20.11 -1.20
CA THR A 397 0.91 -19.62 -2.01
C THR A 397 1.33 -18.27 -2.63
N ARG A 398 0.53 -17.67 -3.51
CA ARG A 398 0.90 -16.41 -4.20
C ARG A 398 1.32 -15.34 -3.17
N GLY A 399 2.62 -15.07 -3.07
CA GLY A 399 3.20 -14.07 -2.19
C GLY A 399 3.46 -14.49 -0.73
N PHE A 400 2.90 -15.62 -0.24
CA PHE A 400 2.95 -15.98 1.18
C PHE A 400 3.33 -17.44 1.47
N LEU A 401 4.13 -17.63 2.52
CA LEU A 401 4.28 -18.91 3.21
C LEU A 401 3.29 -18.94 4.38
N ARG A 402 2.30 -19.83 4.34
CA ARG A 402 1.20 -19.86 5.31
C ARG A 402 0.84 -21.26 5.80
N THR A 403 0.07 -21.34 6.87
CA THR A 403 -0.59 -22.57 7.34
C THR A 403 -2.01 -22.28 7.81
N GLN A 404 -2.87 -23.28 7.81
CA GLN A 404 -4.23 -23.22 8.36
C GLN A 404 -4.37 -24.04 9.65
N ALA A 405 -3.27 -24.62 10.15
CA ALA A 405 -3.28 -25.43 11.35
C ALA A 405 -3.71 -24.62 12.58
N THR A 406 -4.30 -25.28 13.57
CA THR A 406 -4.59 -24.65 14.86
C THR A 406 -3.30 -24.12 15.46
N VAL A 407 -3.31 -22.88 15.92
CA VAL A 407 -2.18 -22.27 16.62
C VAL A 407 -2.53 -22.16 18.10
N ARG A 408 -1.76 -22.76 19.00
CA ARG A 408 -1.99 -22.63 20.45
C ARG A 408 -1.59 -21.26 20.97
N ALA A 409 -0.41 -20.84 20.57
CA ALA A 409 0.12 -19.52 20.86
C ALA A 409 1.08 -19.10 19.77
N ALA A 410 1.13 -17.81 19.49
CA ALA A 410 2.10 -17.23 18.58
C ALA A 410 2.64 -15.90 19.10
N ARG A 411 3.86 -15.60 18.69
CA ARG A 411 4.60 -14.37 18.99
C ARG A 411 5.19 -13.82 17.72
N LEU A 412 5.14 -12.50 17.58
CA LEU A 412 5.70 -11.76 16.47
C LEU A 412 6.55 -10.62 17.04
N ALA A 413 7.73 -10.39 16.49
CA ALA A 413 8.56 -9.25 16.86
C ALA A 413 9.19 -8.59 15.62
N VAL A 414 9.35 -7.28 15.68
CA VAL A 414 9.99 -6.47 14.63
C VAL A 414 11.15 -5.68 15.22
N ARG A 415 12.28 -5.71 14.53
CA ARG A 415 13.48 -4.97 14.88
C ARG A 415 14.11 -4.32 13.66
N THR A 416 14.71 -3.15 13.82
CA THR A 416 15.60 -2.61 12.79
C THR A 416 16.87 -3.47 12.68
N PRO A 417 17.55 -3.46 11.52
CA PRO A 417 18.87 -4.07 11.36
C PRO A 417 19.88 -3.54 12.40
N SER A 418 19.77 -2.24 12.74
CA SER A 418 20.63 -1.57 13.72
C SER A 418 20.41 -1.99 15.18
N GLY A 419 19.36 -2.75 15.51
CA GLY A 419 19.15 -3.23 16.88
C GLY A 419 17.88 -2.74 17.56
N LYS A 420 17.27 -1.65 17.09
CA LYS A 420 16.11 -1.04 17.73
C LYS A 420 14.88 -1.93 17.57
N GLN A 421 14.33 -2.40 18.69
CA GLN A 421 13.08 -3.15 18.67
C GLN A 421 11.92 -2.19 18.49
N LEU A 422 11.05 -2.48 17.51
CA LEU A 422 9.92 -1.63 17.14
C LEU A 422 8.60 -2.18 17.66
N VAL A 423 8.39 -3.49 17.52
CA VAL A 423 7.10 -4.14 17.80
C VAL A 423 7.35 -5.49 18.48
N TYR A 424 6.48 -5.84 19.42
CA TYR A 424 6.27 -7.19 19.92
C TYR A 424 4.78 -7.43 20.10
N ALA A 425 4.28 -8.55 19.59
CA ALA A 425 2.90 -8.97 19.76
C ALA A 425 2.82 -10.45 20.11
N ASN A 426 1.78 -10.83 20.84
CA ASN A 426 1.49 -12.24 21.09
C ASN A 426 -0.01 -12.50 21.13
N VAL A 427 -0.39 -13.67 20.65
CA VAL A 427 -1.77 -14.18 20.63
C VAL A 427 -1.79 -15.58 21.25
N ALA A 428 -2.90 -15.92 21.91
CA ALA A 428 -3.09 -17.21 22.56
C ALA A 428 -4.50 -17.73 22.32
N ASP A 429 -4.66 -19.06 22.30
CA ASP A 429 -5.93 -19.73 22.04
C ASP A 429 -7.02 -19.47 23.10
N SER A 430 -6.65 -18.87 24.23
CA SER A 430 -7.56 -18.23 25.19
C SER A 430 -8.33 -17.02 24.64
N GLY A 431 -8.01 -16.52 23.46
CA GLY A 431 -8.57 -15.29 22.88
C GLY A 431 -7.81 -14.02 23.23
N LYS A 432 -6.75 -14.12 24.05
CA LYS A 432 -5.94 -12.96 24.44
C LYS A 432 -4.99 -12.57 23.32
N ALA A 433 -4.93 -11.27 23.04
CA ALA A 433 -3.90 -10.65 22.21
C ALA A 433 -3.24 -9.50 22.97
N ARG A 434 -1.95 -9.28 22.71
CA ARG A 434 -1.19 -8.15 23.26
C ARG A 434 -0.34 -7.52 22.17
N LEU A 435 -0.17 -6.21 22.25
CA LEU A 435 0.65 -5.42 21.35
C LEU A 435 1.50 -4.44 22.16
N PHE A 436 2.80 -4.45 21.90
CA PHE A 436 3.79 -3.56 22.48
C PHE A 436 4.62 -2.94 21.37
N THR A 437 4.90 -1.64 21.48
CA THR A 437 5.62 -0.86 20.46
C THR A 437 6.67 0.05 21.08
N ALA A 438 7.61 0.53 20.27
CA ALA A 438 8.59 1.51 20.70
C ALA A 438 7.92 2.85 21.04
N ARG A 439 8.58 3.66 21.88
CA ARG A 439 8.08 5.00 22.24
C ARG A 439 7.96 5.96 21.06
N SER A 440 8.68 5.70 19.97
CA SER A 440 8.63 6.49 18.74
C SER A 440 7.51 6.07 17.78
N CYS A 441 6.65 5.14 18.16
CA CYS A 441 5.54 4.71 17.33
C CYS A 441 4.25 5.43 17.74
N GLU A 442 3.48 5.91 16.79
CA GLU A 442 2.29 6.74 16.99
C GLU A 442 1.01 5.89 16.85
N GLU A 443 -0.01 6.20 17.64
CA GLU A 443 -1.34 5.61 17.44
C GLU A 443 -1.99 6.32 16.26
N GLY A 444 -2.56 5.56 15.31
CA GLY A 444 -3.11 6.10 14.07
C GLY A 444 -4.54 5.68 13.80
#